data_AF-A0A2X1PSA6-F1
#
_entry.id   AF-A0A2X1PSA6-F1
#
_cell.length_a   1.000
_cell.length_b   1.000
_cell.length_c   1.000
_cell.angle_alpha   90.00
_cell.angle_beta   90.00
_cell.angle_gamma   90.00
#
_symmetry.space_group_name_H-M   'P 1'
#
loop_
_entity.id
_entity.type
_entity.pdbx_description
1 polymer ?
#
loop_
_entity_poly.entity_id
_entity_poly.type
_entity_poly.pdbx_seq_one_letter_code
_entity_poly.pdbx_strand_id
1 'polypeptide(L)'
;MTHLYALGFTEHSIGTQNIRSMAIIQLLLGNMGMPGGGINALRGHSNVQGTTDMGLLPMSLPGYMRLPNDKDTSYDQYINAITPKDIVPNQVNYYRHTSKFFVSMMKTFYGDNATKENGWGFDFLPKADRFI
;
A
#
# COMPACT_ATOMS: atom_id res chain seq x y z
N MET A 1 4.37 27.22 -1.03
CA MET A 1 3.82 27.11 0.34
C MET A 1 3.83 25.64 0.74
N THR A 2 4.22 25.31 1.98
CA THR A 2 4.27 23.93 2.49
C THR A 2 3.31 23.72 3.66
N HIS A 3 2.81 22.50 3.83
CA HIS A 3 1.94 22.12 4.94
C HIS A 3 2.61 21.10 5.84
N LEU A 4 2.73 21.40 7.13
CA LEU A 4 3.28 20.50 8.14
C LEU A 4 2.16 20.07 9.08
N TYR A 5 1.94 18.76 9.23
CA TYR A 5 0.92 18.23 10.15
C TYR A 5 1.31 16.87 10.73
N ALA A 6 0.65 16.48 11.83
CA ALA A 6 0.72 15.17 12.45
C ALA A 6 -0.65 14.79 13.06
N LEU A 7 -0.68 14.44 14.35
CA LEU A 7 -1.87 13.91 15.04
C LEU A 7 -3.09 14.83 15.02
N GLY A 8 -2.87 16.15 15.06
CA GLY A 8 -3.94 17.16 15.04
C GLY A 8 -4.87 17.07 13.82
N PHE A 9 -4.46 16.41 12.73
CA PHE A 9 -5.29 16.16 11.55
C PHE A 9 -5.75 14.71 11.42
N THR A 10 -5.04 13.73 11.99
CA THR A 10 -5.30 12.29 11.78
C THR A 10 -6.27 11.70 12.79
N GLU A 11 -6.25 12.14 14.06
CA GLU A 11 -6.97 11.49 15.17
C GLU A 11 -8.39 12.03 15.35
N HIS A 12 -9.15 12.06 14.26
CA HIS A 12 -10.55 12.46 14.23
C HIS A 12 -11.36 11.42 13.46
N SER A 13 -12.66 11.32 13.73
CA SER A 13 -13.58 10.48 12.93
C SER A 13 -13.56 10.82 11.43
N ILE A 14 -13.17 12.06 11.11
CA ILE A 14 -13.02 12.57 9.74
C ILE A 14 -11.55 12.84 9.36
N GLY A 15 -10.57 12.26 10.06
CA GLY A 15 -9.15 12.59 9.88
C GLY A 15 -8.66 12.44 8.43
N THR A 16 -9.12 11.39 7.74
CA THR A 16 -8.85 11.19 6.30
C THR A 16 -9.38 12.35 5.44
N GLN A 17 -10.54 12.92 5.77
CA GLN A 17 -11.12 14.03 5.01
C GLN A 17 -10.39 15.34 5.27
N ASN A 18 -9.88 15.57 6.49
CA ASN A 18 -9.02 16.71 6.80
C ASN A 18 -7.78 16.71 5.90
N ILE A 19 -7.10 15.55 5.81
CA ILE A 19 -5.89 15.39 4.98
C ILE A 19 -6.21 15.51 3.48
N ARG A 20 -7.29 14.89 3.01
CA ARG A 20 -7.75 15.02 1.62
C ARG A 20 -8.00 16.47 1.23
N SER A 21 -8.66 17.23 2.10
CA SER A 21 -8.97 18.65 1.84
C SER A 21 -7.69 19.46 1.65
N MET A 22 -6.68 19.23 2.51
CA MET A 22 -5.40 19.92 2.37
C MET A 22 -4.61 19.48 1.14
N ALA A 23 -4.70 18.20 0.76
CA ALA A 23 -4.09 17.71 -0.48
C ALA A 23 -4.71 18.38 -1.73
N ILE A 24 -6.03 18.57 -1.75
CA ILE A 24 -6.71 19.32 -2.81
C ILE A 24 -6.20 20.76 -2.86
N ILE A 25 -6.06 21.44 -1.71
CA ILE A 25 -5.51 22.80 -1.66
C ILE A 25 -4.10 22.85 -2.26
N GLN A 26 -3.21 21.91 -1.88
CA GLN A 26 -1.83 21.88 -2.41
C GLN A 26 -1.77 21.58 -3.91
N LEU A 27 -2.71 20.78 -4.44
CA LEU A 27 -2.85 20.57 -5.89
C LEU A 27 -3.35 21.83 -6.60
N LEU A 28 -4.39 22.49 -6.09
CA LEU A 28 -4.95 23.73 -6.66
C LEU A 28 -3.93 24.88 -6.68
N LEU A 29 -3.07 24.95 -5.67
CA LEU A 29 -2.00 25.94 -5.60
C LEU A 29 -0.74 25.54 -6.39
N GLY A 30 -0.70 24.36 -7.02
CA GLY A 30 0.47 23.88 -7.77
C GLY A 30 1.71 23.64 -6.89
N ASN A 31 1.54 23.37 -5.60
CA ASN A 31 2.65 23.21 -4.66
C ASN A 31 3.23 21.78 -4.62
N MET A 32 2.57 20.79 -5.22
CA MET A 32 3.02 19.39 -5.20
C MET A 32 4.22 19.19 -6.12
N GLY A 33 5.29 18.55 -5.61
CA GLY A 33 6.52 18.30 -6.36
C GLY A 33 7.50 19.48 -6.39
N MET A 34 7.18 20.60 -5.75
CA MET A 34 8.02 21.81 -5.74
C MET A 34 8.94 21.88 -4.50
N PRO A 35 10.18 22.39 -4.64
CA PRO A 35 11.01 22.74 -3.48
C PRO A 35 10.32 23.77 -2.58
N GLY A 36 10.30 23.53 -1.26
CA GLY A 36 9.56 24.37 -0.30
C GLY A 36 8.02 24.28 -0.40
N GLY A 37 7.51 23.34 -1.19
CA GLY A 37 6.09 23.03 -1.37
C GLY A 37 5.65 21.76 -0.63
N GLY A 38 4.64 21.09 -1.19
CA GLY A 38 4.22 19.75 -0.81
C GLY A 38 3.48 19.61 0.53
N ILE A 39 3.24 18.36 0.89
CA ILE A 39 2.61 17.95 2.14
C ILE A 39 3.66 17.21 2.98
N ASN A 40 4.10 17.85 4.05
CA ASN A 40 5.03 17.28 5.01
C ASN A 40 4.23 16.65 6.16
N ALA A 41 3.69 15.45 5.92
CA ALA A 41 3.10 14.63 6.97
C ALA A 41 4.21 14.19 7.94
N LEU A 42 4.30 14.78 9.11
CA LEU A 42 5.38 14.52 10.06
C LEU A 42 5.12 13.18 10.77
N ARG A 43 6.11 12.30 10.73
CA ARG A 43 6.04 10.97 11.34
C ARG A 43 6.39 11.06 12.83
N GLY A 44 5.80 10.17 13.63
CA GLY A 44 5.99 10.10 15.08
C GLY A 44 7.23 9.32 15.48
N HIS A 45 7.09 8.03 15.82
CA HIS A 45 8.23 7.19 16.21
C HIS A 45 9.33 7.16 15.13
N SER A 46 10.58 7.03 15.59
CA SER A 46 11.78 7.06 14.75
C SER A 46 11.72 6.14 13.53
N ASN A 47 11.09 4.96 13.66
CA ASN A 47 10.95 3.99 12.58
C ASN A 47 9.49 3.64 12.25
N VAL A 48 8.51 4.51 12.57
CA VAL A 48 7.09 4.23 12.23
C VAL A 48 6.88 4.04 10.73
N GLN A 49 7.68 4.76 9.93
CA GLN A 49 7.68 4.62 8.48
C GLN A 49 8.17 3.22 8.08
N GLY A 50 9.32 2.76 8.59
CA GLY A 50 9.84 1.43 8.29
C GLY A 50 8.93 0.30 8.77
N THR A 51 8.30 0.44 9.94
CA THR A 51 7.29 -0.51 10.44
C THR A 51 6.10 -0.62 9.48
N THR A 52 5.66 0.51 8.93
CA THR A 52 4.59 0.56 7.92
C THR A 52 5.04 -0.03 6.58
N ASP A 53 6.27 0.29 6.14
CA ASP A 53 6.86 -0.24 4.91
C ASP A 53 7.00 -1.77 4.95
N MET A 54 7.33 -2.32 6.13
CA MET A 54 7.40 -3.77 6.39
C MET A 54 6.03 -4.41 6.62
N GLY A 55 4.94 -3.66 6.52
CA GLY A 55 3.59 -4.20 6.60
C GLY A 55 3.21 -4.73 7.98
N LEU A 56 3.78 -4.19 9.07
CA LEU A 56 3.41 -4.55 10.45
C LEU A 56 2.07 -3.91 10.85
N LEU A 57 1.07 -4.06 9.99
CA LEU A 57 -0.33 -3.67 10.14
C LEU A 57 -1.19 -4.91 9.85
N PRO A 58 -2.35 -5.08 10.51
CA PRO A 58 -3.09 -6.36 10.49
C PRO A 58 -3.44 -6.91 9.09
N MET A 59 -3.68 -6.00 8.13
CA MET A 59 -4.16 -6.34 6.79
C MET A 59 -3.10 -6.15 5.70
N SER A 60 -1.83 -6.00 6.09
CA SER A 60 -0.74 -5.62 5.18
C SER A 60 0.33 -6.70 5.06
N LEU A 61 0.97 -6.71 3.89
CA LEU A 61 2.22 -7.39 3.60
C LEU A 61 3.30 -6.32 3.37
N PRO A 62 4.59 -6.67 3.47
CA PRO A 62 5.68 -5.76 3.13
C PRO A 62 5.50 -5.13 1.74
N GLY A 63 5.88 -3.86 1.61
CA GLY A 63 5.79 -3.13 0.35
C GLY A 63 4.37 -2.70 -0.02
N TYR A 64 3.53 -2.40 0.98
CA TYR A 64 2.17 -1.85 0.80
C TYR A 64 1.17 -2.76 0.06
N MET A 65 1.44 -4.06 -0.03
CA MET A 65 0.48 -5.04 -0.56
C MET A 65 -0.53 -5.38 0.53
N ARG A 66 -1.81 -5.56 0.18
CA ARG A 66 -2.81 -6.07 1.14
C ARG A 66 -2.62 -7.56 1.35
N LEU A 67 -2.95 -8.06 2.53
CA LEU A 67 -3.07 -9.50 2.77
C LEU A 67 -4.27 -10.08 1.95
N PRO A 68 -4.20 -11.34 1.48
CA PRO A 68 -5.36 -12.00 0.86
C PRO A 68 -6.53 -12.11 1.83
N ASN A 69 -7.75 -12.07 1.31
CA ASN A 69 -8.99 -12.30 2.07
C ASN A 69 -9.64 -13.63 1.64
N ASP A 70 -10.69 -14.07 2.30
CA ASP A 70 -11.34 -15.37 2.02
C ASP A 70 -12.02 -15.40 0.65
N LYS A 71 -12.31 -14.24 0.03
CA LYS A 71 -12.82 -14.17 -1.34
C LYS A 71 -11.72 -14.41 -2.37
N ASP A 72 -10.46 -14.23 -2.01
CA ASP A 72 -9.31 -14.52 -2.86
C ASP A 72 -8.98 -16.02 -2.79
N THR A 73 -9.67 -16.81 -3.61
CA THR A 73 -9.58 -18.28 -3.58
C THR A 73 -8.37 -18.86 -4.30
N SER A 74 -7.66 -18.04 -5.07
CA SER A 74 -6.45 -18.45 -5.81
C SER A 74 -5.47 -17.28 -5.98
N TYR A 75 -4.21 -17.61 -6.24
CA TYR A 75 -3.17 -16.64 -6.56
C TYR A 75 -3.58 -15.70 -7.70
N ASP A 76 -4.11 -16.24 -8.81
CA ASP A 76 -4.49 -15.43 -9.96
C ASP A 76 -5.64 -14.47 -9.64
N GLN A 77 -6.64 -14.92 -8.88
CA GLN A 77 -7.74 -14.05 -8.45
C GLN A 77 -7.21 -12.92 -7.56
N TYR A 78 -6.37 -13.25 -6.58
CA TYR A 78 -5.76 -12.29 -5.67
C TYR A 78 -4.96 -11.22 -6.43
N ILE A 79 -4.01 -11.63 -7.27
CA ILE A 79 -3.15 -10.72 -8.03
C ILE A 79 -3.98 -9.84 -8.95
N ASN A 80 -4.98 -10.39 -9.64
CA ASN A 80 -5.88 -9.60 -10.49
C ASN A 80 -6.70 -8.60 -9.68
N ALA A 81 -7.09 -8.93 -8.46
CA ALA A 81 -7.85 -8.02 -7.59
C ALA A 81 -7.00 -6.85 -7.06
N ILE A 82 -5.70 -7.06 -6.83
CA ILE A 82 -4.81 -6.03 -6.27
C ILE A 82 -3.96 -5.29 -7.31
N THR A 83 -4.00 -5.72 -8.56
CA THR A 83 -3.28 -5.06 -9.66
C THR A 83 -4.21 -4.03 -10.31
N PRO A 84 -3.97 -2.72 -10.13
CA PRO A 84 -4.81 -1.69 -10.73
C PRO A 84 -4.68 -1.70 -12.25
N LYS A 85 -5.82 -1.51 -12.92
CA LYS A 85 -5.90 -1.35 -14.38
C LYS A 85 -5.72 0.12 -14.76
N ASP A 86 -5.22 0.35 -15.97
CA ASP A 86 -5.15 1.68 -16.53
C ASP A 86 -6.57 2.24 -16.71
N ILE A 87 -6.83 3.40 -16.11
CA ILE A 87 -8.11 4.11 -16.24
C ILE A 87 -8.10 5.12 -17.40
N VAL A 88 -6.92 5.54 -17.84
CA VAL A 88 -6.68 6.44 -18.97
C VAL A 88 -5.42 5.97 -19.72
N PRO A 89 -5.30 6.23 -21.03
CA PRO A 89 -4.15 5.78 -21.82
C PRO A 89 -2.83 6.49 -21.43
N ASN A 90 -1.70 5.91 -21.83
CA ASN A 90 -0.35 6.47 -21.69
C ASN A 90 0.09 6.78 -20.24
N GLN A 91 -0.42 6.03 -19.26
CA GLN A 91 -0.01 6.15 -17.87
C GLN A 91 1.11 5.18 -17.53
N VAL A 92 2.02 5.59 -16.66
CA VAL A 92 3.04 4.68 -16.12
C VAL A 92 2.37 3.51 -15.39
N ASN A 93 1.37 3.80 -14.53
CA ASN A 93 0.72 2.84 -13.62
C ASN A 93 1.71 1.77 -13.13
N TYR A 94 2.63 2.16 -12.28
CA TYR A 94 3.74 1.30 -11.86
C TYR A 94 3.26 0.04 -11.12
N TYR A 95 2.11 0.12 -10.44
CA TYR A 95 1.46 -1.01 -9.77
C TYR A 95 0.93 -2.07 -10.73
N ARG A 96 0.99 -1.90 -12.07
CA ARG A 96 0.78 -3.01 -13.01
C ARG A 96 1.78 -4.16 -12.81
N HIS A 97 2.88 -3.93 -12.08
CA HIS A 97 3.92 -4.90 -11.76
C HIS A 97 3.72 -5.65 -10.44
N THR A 98 2.56 -5.54 -9.77
CA THR A 98 2.29 -6.16 -8.47
C THR A 98 2.65 -7.65 -8.38
N SER A 99 2.41 -8.43 -9.43
CA SER A 99 2.79 -9.85 -9.47
C SER A 99 4.30 -10.07 -9.28
N LYS A 100 5.14 -9.21 -9.85
CA LYS A 100 6.60 -9.30 -9.69
C LYS A 100 7.01 -9.07 -8.24
N PHE A 101 6.39 -8.08 -7.58
CA PHE A 101 6.67 -7.80 -6.17
C PHE A 101 6.22 -8.93 -5.26
N PHE A 102 5.00 -9.44 -5.49
CA PHE A 102 4.46 -10.56 -4.70
C PHE A 102 5.32 -11.81 -4.85
N VAL A 103 5.62 -12.24 -6.08
CA VAL A 103 6.43 -13.45 -6.31
C VAL A 103 7.81 -13.30 -5.70
N SER A 104 8.47 -12.13 -5.87
CA SER A 104 9.77 -11.88 -5.27
C SER A 104 9.72 -11.98 -3.74
N MET A 105 8.70 -11.40 -3.10
CA MET A 105 8.48 -11.50 -1.66
C MET A 105 8.25 -12.96 -1.22
N MET A 106 7.45 -13.74 -1.96
CA MET A 106 7.20 -15.14 -1.63
C MET A 106 8.44 -16.01 -1.79
N LYS A 107 9.29 -15.73 -2.78
CA LYS A 107 10.61 -16.37 -2.88
C LYS A 107 11.50 -16.02 -1.70
N THR A 108 11.42 -14.79 -1.17
CA THR A 108 12.13 -14.42 0.06
C THR A 108 11.59 -15.16 1.29
N PHE A 109 10.27 -15.34 1.41
CA PHE A 109 9.67 -16.00 2.58
C PHE A 109 9.85 -17.52 2.58
N TYR A 110 9.67 -18.16 1.43
CA TYR A 110 9.54 -19.61 1.33
C TYR A 110 10.62 -20.28 0.48
N GLY A 111 11.52 -19.50 -0.14
CA GLY A 111 12.64 -20.03 -0.92
C GLY A 111 12.18 -20.96 -2.03
N ASP A 112 12.72 -22.18 -2.06
CA ASP A 112 12.40 -23.22 -3.04
C ASP A 112 10.96 -23.73 -2.93
N ASN A 113 10.28 -23.52 -1.79
CA ASN A 113 8.89 -23.94 -1.59
C ASN A 113 7.88 -22.99 -2.25
N ALA A 114 8.28 -21.77 -2.65
CA ALA A 114 7.46 -20.91 -3.48
C ALA A 114 7.71 -21.24 -4.96
N THR A 115 6.79 -22.00 -5.55
CA THR A 115 6.87 -22.50 -6.92
C THR A 115 5.67 -22.03 -7.75
N LYS A 116 5.72 -22.17 -9.06
CA LYS A 116 4.59 -21.74 -9.90
C LYS A 116 3.38 -22.66 -9.69
N GLU A 117 3.65 -23.94 -9.46
CA GLU A 117 2.67 -25.01 -9.35
C GLU A 117 1.78 -24.87 -8.11
N ASN A 118 2.29 -24.24 -7.04
CA ASN A 118 1.54 -23.97 -5.81
C ASN A 118 1.14 -22.49 -5.63
N GLY A 119 1.09 -21.71 -6.72
CA GLY A 119 0.73 -20.30 -6.65
C GLY A 119 1.70 -19.48 -5.80
N TRP A 120 2.98 -19.85 -5.81
CA TRP A 120 4.06 -19.22 -5.04
C TRP A 120 3.86 -19.27 -3.52
N GLY A 121 3.17 -20.29 -3.00
CA GLY A 121 2.86 -20.38 -1.57
C GLY A 121 1.76 -19.42 -1.11
N PHE A 122 0.91 -18.96 -2.03
CA PHE A 122 -0.24 -18.09 -1.73
C PHE A 122 -1.11 -18.62 -0.58
N ASP A 123 -1.37 -19.92 -0.55
CA ASP A 123 -2.21 -20.54 0.48
C ASP A 123 -1.51 -20.72 1.83
N PHE A 124 -0.20 -20.44 1.92
CA PHE A 124 0.52 -20.41 3.18
C PHE A 124 0.28 -19.09 3.94
N LEU A 125 -0.15 -18.04 3.23
CA LEU A 125 -0.48 -16.76 3.87
C LEU A 125 -1.80 -16.87 4.64
N PRO A 126 -1.89 -16.27 5.84
CA PRO A 126 -3.16 -16.15 6.52
C PRO A 126 -4.12 -15.30 5.70
N LYS A 127 -5.42 -15.62 5.79
CA LYS A 127 -6.48 -14.82 5.19
C LYS A 127 -6.98 -13.80 6.19
N ALA A 128 -7.14 -12.57 5.74
CA ALA A 128 -7.30 -11.41 6.59
C ALA A 128 -8.62 -11.40 7.40
N ASP A 129 -9.69 -12.01 6.88
CA ASP A 129 -10.99 -12.12 7.56
C ASP A 129 -10.95 -13.04 8.78
N ARG A 130 -9.93 -13.89 8.94
CA ARG A 130 -9.83 -14.81 10.09
C ARG A 130 -9.39 -14.13 11.39
N PHE A 131 -9.04 -12.85 11.33
CA PHE A 131 -8.61 -12.05 12.48
C PHE A 131 -9.71 -11.15 13.04
N ILE A 132 -10.89 -11.11 12.41
CA ILE A 132 -12.02 -10.23 12.73
C ILE A 132 -13.24 -11.09 13.06
#